data_AF-A0A0J6XSL7-F1
#
_entry.id   AF-A0A0J6XSL7-F1
#
_cell.length_a   1.000
_cell.length_b   1.000
_cell.length_c   1.000
_cell.angle_alpha   90.00
_cell.angle_beta   90.00
_cell.angle_gamma   90.00
#
_symmetry.space_group_name_H-M   'P 1'
#
loop_
_entity.id
_entity.type
_entity.pdbx_description
1 polymer ?
#
loop_
_entity_poly.entity_id
_entity_poly.type
_entity_poly.pdbx_seq_one_letter_code
_entity_poly.pdbx_strand_id
1 'polypeptide(L)'
;MFYHLLKHVLLGPLLRLLFRPRIEGLENIPEEGAAIIAGNHLSFSDHFLMPAILKRRITFLAKAEYFTGPGVKGKLTAFFFRSAGQIPVDRSGKDAGKAALREGLGVLAKGELLGIYPEGTRSHDGRLYKGKVGVAAMALGAGVPVVPCAMVGTFEIQPPGQKIPNIRRVTIRFGKPLEFSRYDGMEGERAVLRAVTDEIMYAILGLSGQEYVDRYAAEVKAEEEEARKKARRRTR
;
A
#
# COMPACT_ATOMS: atom_id res chain seq x y z
N MET A 1 21.30 10.93 -0.81
CA MET A 1 21.16 12.39 -1.06
C MET A 1 19.90 12.74 -1.88
N PHE A 2 19.65 12.14 -3.06
CA PHE A 2 18.49 12.50 -3.89
C PHE A 2 17.11 12.26 -3.23
N TYR A 3 16.93 11.14 -2.51
CA TYR A 3 15.69 10.86 -1.76
C TYR A 3 15.37 11.97 -0.75
N HIS A 4 16.35 12.39 0.05
CA HIS A 4 16.15 13.42 1.06
C HIS A 4 15.88 14.79 0.42
N LEU A 5 16.53 15.12 -0.70
CA LEU A 5 16.23 16.33 -1.47
C LEU A 5 14.78 16.31 -1.98
N LEU A 6 14.37 15.21 -2.63
CA LEU A 6 13.02 15.07 -3.14
C LEU A 6 11.98 15.12 -2.00
N LYS A 7 12.21 14.40 -0.90
CA LYS A 7 11.29 14.31 0.24
C LYS A 7 11.19 15.62 1.02
N HIS A 8 12.31 16.25 1.35
CA HIS A 8 12.33 17.37 2.31
C HIS A 8 12.38 18.74 1.65
N VAL A 9 12.84 18.86 0.40
CA VAL A 9 13.04 20.16 -0.26
C VAL A 9 12.06 20.38 -1.41
N LEU A 10 11.71 19.32 -2.16
CA LEU A 10 10.87 19.45 -3.34
C LEU A 10 9.44 18.95 -3.09
N LEU A 11 9.23 17.64 -3.23
CA LEU A 11 7.91 17.03 -3.30
C LEU A 11 7.18 17.07 -1.96
N GLY A 12 7.86 16.86 -0.83
CA GLY A 12 7.20 16.88 0.48
C GLY A 12 6.59 18.23 0.85
N PRO A 13 7.36 19.35 0.83
CA PRO A 13 6.80 20.68 1.07
C PRO A 13 5.68 21.04 0.10
N LEU A 14 5.84 20.72 -1.19
CA LEU A 14 4.81 20.96 -2.21
C LEU A 14 3.52 20.19 -1.89
N LEU A 15 3.61 18.90 -1.59
CA LEU A 15 2.44 18.08 -1.25
C LEU A 15 1.78 18.55 0.05
N ARG A 16 2.56 18.95 1.06
CA ARG A 16 2.03 19.52 2.31
C ARG A 16 1.33 20.85 2.08
N LEU A 17 1.85 21.69 1.19
CA LEU A 17 1.25 22.98 0.87
C LEU A 17 -0.06 22.82 0.08
N LEU A 18 -0.05 21.97 -0.95
CA LEU A 18 -1.19 21.76 -1.84
C LEU A 18 -2.30 20.98 -1.13
N PHE A 19 -1.99 19.80 -0.58
CA PHE A 19 -3.01 18.90 -0.03
C PHE A 19 -3.27 19.13 1.46
N ARG A 20 -2.44 19.89 2.17
CA ARG A 20 -2.59 20.22 3.61
C ARG A 20 -3.11 19.03 4.43
N PRO A 21 -2.44 17.86 4.37
CA PRO A 21 -2.98 16.63 4.90
C PRO A 21 -3.23 16.76 6.41
N ARG A 22 -4.41 16.33 6.86
CA ARG A 22 -4.66 16.11 8.28
C ARG A 22 -4.03 14.78 8.66
N ILE A 23 -3.18 14.78 9.68
CA ILE A 23 -2.43 13.59 10.11
C ILE A 23 -2.89 13.23 11.52
N GLU A 24 -3.22 11.97 11.74
CA GLU A 24 -3.67 11.45 13.03
C GLU A 24 -2.87 10.20 13.38
N GLY A 25 -2.41 10.07 14.63
CA GLY A 25 -1.72 8.87 15.12
C GLY A 25 -0.29 8.68 14.59
N LEU A 26 0.37 9.74 14.10
CA LEU A 26 1.74 9.64 13.56
C LEU A 26 2.74 9.09 14.60
N GLU A 27 2.48 9.35 15.88
CA GLU A 27 3.19 8.82 17.04
C GLU A 27 3.14 7.30 17.18
N ASN A 28 2.18 6.62 16.53
CA ASN A 28 2.10 5.15 16.53
C ASN A 28 3.16 4.49 15.64
N ILE A 29 3.91 5.26 14.85
CA ILE A 29 4.95 4.71 13.98
C ILE A 29 6.24 4.55 14.78
N PRO A 30 6.80 3.33 14.87
CA PRO A 30 8.03 3.11 15.62
C PRO A 30 9.17 3.98 15.12
N GLU A 31 9.87 4.64 16.04
CA GLU A 31 11.03 5.50 15.71
C GLU A 31 12.21 4.68 15.19
N GLU A 32 12.34 3.44 15.66
CA GLU A 32 13.38 2.48 15.30
C GLU A 32 12.78 1.09 15.05
N GLY A 33 13.60 0.15 14.57
CA GLY A 33 13.18 -1.24 14.32
C GLY A 33 12.28 -1.42 13.09
N ALA A 34 12.06 -2.67 12.71
CA ALA A 34 11.22 -3.02 11.56
C ALA A 34 9.73 -2.94 11.92
N ALA A 35 8.91 -2.46 10.98
CA ALA A 35 7.47 -2.49 11.11
C ALA A 35 6.81 -2.48 9.73
N ILE A 36 5.61 -3.03 9.66
CA ILE A 36 4.78 -2.98 8.45
C ILE A 36 3.77 -1.85 8.61
N ILE A 37 3.71 -0.93 7.65
CA ILE A 37 2.62 0.04 7.53
C ILE A 37 1.61 -0.51 6.52
N ALA A 38 0.48 -1.03 7.02
CA ALA A 38 -0.55 -1.67 6.20
C ALA A 38 -1.69 -0.70 5.93
N GLY A 39 -1.88 -0.29 4.68
CA GLY A 39 -2.88 0.70 4.28
C GLY A 39 -3.98 0.18 3.38
N ASN A 40 -5.12 0.87 3.35
CA ASN A 40 -6.03 0.82 2.20
C ASN A 40 -5.37 1.47 0.97
N HIS A 41 -5.80 1.11 -0.24
CA HIS A 41 -5.24 1.71 -1.46
C HIS A 41 -6.32 2.31 -2.37
N LEU A 42 -6.38 3.63 -2.44
CA LEU A 42 -7.43 4.39 -3.11
C LEU A 42 -6.96 5.12 -4.36
N SER A 43 -5.73 5.62 -4.38
CA SER A 43 -5.24 6.51 -5.43
C SER A 43 -3.76 6.27 -5.75
N PHE A 44 -3.29 6.77 -6.89
CA PHE A 44 -1.84 6.74 -7.16
C PHE A 44 -1.10 7.69 -6.20
N SER A 45 -1.73 8.80 -5.80
CA SER A 45 -1.22 9.77 -4.82
C SER A 45 -0.87 9.17 -3.46
N ASP A 46 -1.43 8.02 -3.07
CA ASP A 46 -1.14 7.35 -1.79
C ASP A 46 0.36 7.05 -1.63
N HIS A 47 1.04 6.67 -2.72
CA HIS A 47 2.48 6.38 -2.76
C HIS A 47 3.36 7.62 -2.55
N PHE A 48 2.79 8.82 -2.56
CA PHE A 48 3.53 10.07 -2.37
C PHE A 48 3.10 10.77 -1.09
N LEU A 49 1.79 10.86 -0.83
CA LEU A 49 1.22 11.56 0.31
C LEU A 49 1.63 10.92 1.63
N MET A 50 1.52 9.60 1.75
CA MET A 50 1.88 8.90 2.98
C MET A 50 3.40 8.95 3.23
N PRO A 51 4.30 8.57 2.30
CA PRO A 51 5.74 8.66 2.56
C PRO A 51 6.27 10.08 2.82
N ALA A 52 5.61 11.12 2.29
CA ALA A 52 6.00 12.51 2.49
C ALA A 52 5.80 13.02 3.93
N ILE A 53 4.91 12.40 4.70
CA ILE A 53 4.66 12.79 6.10
C ILE A 53 5.51 12.00 7.10
N LEU A 54 5.98 10.79 6.73
CA LEU A 54 6.76 9.94 7.61
C LEU A 54 8.14 10.53 7.87
N LYS A 55 8.63 10.42 9.10
CA LYS A 55 10.03 10.76 9.44
C LYS A 55 10.97 9.75 8.77
N ARG A 56 10.72 8.46 9.00
CA ARG A 56 11.49 7.33 8.49
C ARG A 56 11.25 7.11 6.99
N ARG A 57 12.21 6.44 6.34
CA ARG A 57 12.02 5.94 4.98
C ARG A 57 11.07 4.75 5.05
N ILE A 58 10.16 4.68 4.09
CA ILE A 58 9.28 3.53 3.88
C ILE A 58 9.53 2.96 2.48
N THR A 59 9.62 1.64 2.41
CA THR A 59 9.88 0.89 1.18
C THR A 59 8.60 0.17 0.77
N PHE A 60 8.14 0.34 -0.48
CA PHE A 60 7.09 -0.50 -1.05
C PHE A 60 7.69 -1.43 -2.10
N LEU A 61 7.01 -2.56 -2.29
CA LEU A 61 7.31 -3.49 -3.37
C LEU A 61 6.65 -2.94 -4.64
N ALA A 62 7.42 -2.39 -5.57
CA ALA A 62 6.93 -1.78 -6.80
C ALA A 62 7.02 -2.75 -7.98
N LYS A 63 6.13 -2.58 -8.96
CA LYS A 63 6.08 -3.44 -10.15
C LYS A 63 7.41 -3.38 -10.93
N ALA A 64 8.00 -4.54 -11.24
CA ALA A 64 9.33 -4.65 -11.85
C ALA A 64 9.49 -3.84 -13.15
N GLU A 65 8.42 -3.70 -13.92
CA GLU A 65 8.38 -2.94 -15.18
C GLU A 65 8.68 -1.45 -15.00
N TYR A 66 8.50 -0.89 -13.80
CA TYR A 66 8.95 0.48 -13.51
C TYR A 66 10.48 0.63 -13.52
N PHE A 67 11.21 -0.47 -13.41
CA PHE A 67 12.68 -0.49 -13.34
C PHE A 67 13.33 -0.95 -14.65
N THR A 68 12.58 -1.58 -15.54
CA THR A 68 13.07 -2.18 -16.80
C THR A 68 12.53 -1.50 -18.06
N GLY A 69 11.74 -0.43 -17.92
CA GLY A 69 11.19 0.31 -19.06
C GLY A 69 12.30 0.83 -20.01
N PRO A 70 12.12 0.72 -21.34
CA PRO A 70 13.11 1.17 -22.31
C PRO A 70 13.12 2.71 -22.48
N GLY A 71 14.21 3.22 -23.06
CA GLY A 71 14.37 4.64 -23.42
C GLY A 71 14.63 5.58 -22.24
N VAL A 72 14.73 6.88 -22.54
CA VAL A 72 15.04 7.94 -21.55
C VAL A 72 13.97 8.02 -20.46
N LYS A 73 12.69 7.95 -20.85
CA LYS A 73 11.57 7.95 -19.90
C LYS A 73 11.61 6.75 -18.95
N GLY A 74 11.97 5.56 -19.47
CA GLY A 74 12.14 4.36 -18.66
C GLY A 74 13.30 4.49 -17.67
N LYS A 75 14.45 5.00 -18.11
CA LYS A 75 15.62 5.27 -17.24
C LYS A 75 15.29 6.27 -16.14
N LEU A 76 14.58 7.36 -16.45
CA LEU A 76 14.15 8.35 -15.45
C LEU A 76 13.18 7.75 -14.42
N THR A 77 12.24 6.91 -14.89
CA THR A 77 11.30 6.19 -14.02
C THR A 77 12.06 5.24 -13.10
N ALA A 78 12.96 4.43 -13.64
CA ALA A 78 13.78 3.49 -12.87
C ALA A 78 14.66 4.23 -11.84
N PHE A 79 15.28 5.35 -12.23
CA PHE A 79 16.06 6.18 -11.33
C PHE A 79 15.20 6.74 -10.18
N PHE A 80 13.99 7.21 -10.47
CA PHE A 80 13.05 7.71 -9.48
C PHE A 80 12.69 6.61 -8.46
N PHE A 81 12.24 5.44 -8.92
CA PHE A 81 11.81 4.36 -8.02
C PHE A 81 12.97 3.80 -7.19
N ARG A 82 14.17 3.63 -7.77
CA ARG A 82 15.38 3.24 -7.03
C ARG A 82 15.75 4.27 -5.98
N SER A 83 15.74 5.54 -6.36
CA SER A 83 16.05 6.62 -5.41
C SER A 83 15.01 6.72 -4.30
N ALA A 84 13.74 6.48 -4.60
CA ALA A 84 12.66 6.39 -3.62
C ALA A 84 12.76 5.14 -2.72
N GLY A 85 13.69 4.22 -2.99
CA GLY A 85 13.91 3.00 -2.19
C GLY A 85 12.95 1.87 -2.47
N GLN A 86 12.23 1.94 -3.58
CA GLN A 86 11.23 0.94 -3.92
C GLN A 86 11.93 -0.32 -4.44
N ILE A 87 11.44 -1.49 -4.02
CA ILE A 87 12.02 -2.77 -4.42
C ILE A 87 11.22 -3.33 -5.59
N PRO A 88 11.86 -3.68 -6.72
CA PRO A 88 11.16 -4.33 -7.83
C PRO A 88 10.65 -5.71 -7.42
N VAL A 89 9.39 -5.98 -7.69
CA VAL A 89 8.80 -7.31 -7.56
C VAL A 89 8.10 -7.70 -8.84
N ASP A 90 8.38 -8.91 -9.32
CA ASP A 90 7.59 -9.52 -10.37
C ASP A 90 6.25 -9.97 -9.78
N ARG A 91 5.18 -9.32 -10.24
CA ARG A 91 3.81 -9.61 -9.81
C ARG A 91 3.10 -10.56 -10.79
N SER A 92 3.80 -11.10 -11.77
CA SER A 92 3.27 -12.01 -12.79
C SER A 92 3.50 -13.49 -12.41
N GLY A 93 2.60 -14.34 -12.89
CA GLY A 93 2.72 -15.80 -12.70
C GLY A 93 2.37 -16.30 -11.30
N LYS A 94 2.55 -17.62 -11.13
CA LYS A 94 2.13 -18.36 -9.92
C LYS A 94 3.02 -18.06 -8.69
N ASP A 95 4.25 -17.60 -8.90
CA ASP A 95 5.22 -17.35 -7.82
C ASP A 95 5.31 -15.88 -7.37
N ALA A 96 4.51 -14.99 -7.96
CA ALA A 96 4.45 -13.56 -7.61
C ALA A 96 4.30 -13.31 -6.10
N GLY A 97 3.45 -14.11 -5.44
CA GLY A 97 3.23 -14.00 -3.99
C GLY A 97 4.47 -14.36 -3.17
N LYS A 98 5.22 -15.40 -3.56
CA LYS A 98 6.46 -15.81 -2.88
C LYS A 98 7.58 -14.81 -3.08
N ALA A 99 7.70 -14.26 -4.28
CA ALA A 99 8.67 -13.20 -4.56
C ALA A 99 8.39 -11.96 -3.69
N ALA A 100 7.13 -11.51 -3.63
CA ALA A 100 6.75 -10.40 -2.77
C ALA A 100 7.04 -10.67 -1.28
N LEU A 101 6.72 -11.86 -0.79
CA LEU A 101 7.01 -12.28 0.58
C LEU A 101 8.51 -12.20 0.89
N ARG A 102 9.36 -12.79 0.03
CA ARG A 102 10.81 -12.79 0.21
C ARG A 102 11.41 -11.38 0.22
N GLU A 103 11.03 -10.54 -0.74
CA GLU A 103 11.52 -9.16 -0.80
C GLU A 103 11.05 -8.34 0.40
N GLY A 104 9.80 -8.51 0.84
CA GLY A 104 9.24 -7.86 2.02
C GLY A 104 9.98 -8.25 3.30
N LEU A 105 10.22 -9.55 3.53
CA LEU A 105 11.04 -10.03 4.65
C LEU A 105 12.46 -9.46 4.59
N GLY A 106 13.04 -9.31 3.40
CA GLY A 106 14.35 -8.67 3.23
C GLY A 106 14.41 -7.18 3.60
N VAL A 107 13.29 -6.45 3.50
CA VAL A 107 13.16 -5.08 4.02
C VAL A 107 13.11 -5.09 5.54
N LEU A 108 12.26 -5.96 6.10
CA LEU A 108 12.06 -6.06 7.54
C LEU A 108 13.33 -6.53 8.27
N ALA A 109 14.09 -7.46 7.69
CA ALA A 109 15.38 -7.91 8.23
C ALA A 109 16.43 -6.79 8.35
N LYS A 110 16.27 -5.68 7.62
CA LYS A 110 17.15 -4.49 7.70
C LYS A 110 16.72 -3.49 8.78
N GLY A 111 15.65 -3.77 9.53
CA GLY A 111 15.09 -2.80 10.48
C GLY A 111 14.33 -1.65 9.81
N GLU A 112 13.91 -1.80 8.55
CA GLU A 112 13.23 -0.75 7.78
C GLU A 112 11.70 -0.85 7.85
N LEU A 113 11.01 0.25 7.51
CA LEU A 113 9.56 0.25 7.36
C LEU A 113 9.16 -0.34 5.99
N LEU A 114 8.29 -1.35 6.01
CA LEU A 114 7.67 -1.91 4.82
C LEU A 114 6.26 -1.34 4.64
N GLY A 115 6.00 -0.68 3.51
CA GLY A 115 4.66 -0.27 3.11
C GLY A 115 3.95 -1.37 2.32
N ILE A 116 2.72 -1.70 2.73
CA ILE A 116 1.91 -2.71 2.06
C ILE A 116 0.45 -2.29 1.95
N TYR A 117 -0.17 -2.68 0.84
CA TYR A 117 -1.61 -2.56 0.63
C TYR A 117 -2.19 -3.97 0.58
N PRO A 118 -2.81 -4.48 1.66
CA PRO A 118 -3.20 -5.89 1.76
C PRO A 118 -4.20 -6.32 0.68
N GLU A 119 -5.02 -5.42 0.16
CA GLU A 119 -5.95 -5.66 -0.96
C GLU A 119 -5.21 -6.12 -2.24
N GLY A 120 -3.95 -5.74 -2.39
CA GLY A 120 -3.07 -6.12 -3.49
C GLY A 120 -3.31 -5.35 -4.80
N THR A 121 -4.32 -4.50 -4.85
CA THR A 121 -4.61 -3.56 -5.93
C THR A 121 -5.26 -2.31 -5.36
N ARG A 122 -5.22 -1.21 -6.11
CA ARG A 122 -6.02 -0.02 -5.82
C ARG A 122 -7.51 -0.33 -5.98
N SER A 123 -8.31 0.16 -5.05
CA SER A 123 -9.77 0.15 -5.12
C SER A 123 -10.25 0.86 -6.39
N HIS A 124 -11.30 0.32 -7.02
CA HIS A 124 -11.87 0.84 -8.26
C HIS A 124 -13.09 1.74 -8.01
N ASP A 125 -13.64 1.70 -6.81
CA ASP A 125 -14.89 2.37 -6.42
C ASP A 125 -14.86 3.01 -5.02
N GLY A 126 -13.71 2.95 -4.34
CA GLY A 126 -13.53 3.56 -3.01
C GLY A 126 -13.93 2.65 -1.85
N ARG A 127 -14.39 1.42 -2.09
CA ARG A 127 -14.65 0.42 -1.04
C ARG A 127 -13.36 -0.27 -0.58
N LEU A 128 -13.41 -0.85 0.61
CA LEU A 128 -12.32 -1.65 1.19
C LEU A 128 -12.59 -3.13 0.93
N TYR A 129 -11.67 -3.81 0.26
CA TYR A 129 -11.84 -5.20 -0.15
C TYR A 129 -11.09 -6.18 0.76
N LYS A 130 -11.40 -7.47 0.60
CA LYS A 130 -10.72 -8.57 1.31
C LYS A 130 -9.20 -8.51 1.11
N GLY A 131 -8.48 -8.49 2.23
CA GLY A 131 -7.02 -8.50 2.26
C GLY A 131 -6.43 -9.87 1.90
N LYS A 132 -5.29 -9.87 1.22
CA LYS A 132 -4.48 -11.07 0.93
C LYS A 132 -3.60 -11.42 2.13
N VAL A 133 -3.42 -12.71 2.38
CA VAL A 133 -2.70 -13.22 3.56
C VAL A 133 -1.18 -12.95 3.60
N GLY A 134 -0.62 -12.39 2.52
CA GLY A 134 0.81 -12.08 2.45
C GLY A 134 1.26 -11.08 3.52
N VAL A 135 0.40 -10.15 3.93
CA VAL A 135 0.72 -9.20 5.02
C VAL A 135 0.91 -9.92 6.35
N ALA A 136 0.04 -10.88 6.68
CA ALA A 136 0.17 -11.69 7.89
C ALA A 136 1.41 -12.60 7.82
N ALA A 137 1.68 -13.21 6.66
CA ALA A 137 2.86 -14.04 6.48
C ALA A 137 4.17 -13.25 6.69
N MET A 138 4.22 -11.98 6.25
CA MET A 138 5.35 -11.09 6.51
C MET A 138 5.44 -10.67 7.98
N ALA A 139 4.32 -10.33 8.61
CA ALA A 139 4.29 -9.90 10.01
C ALA A 139 4.76 -11.01 10.95
N LEU A 140 4.19 -12.22 10.81
CA LEU A 140 4.56 -13.38 11.62
C LEU A 140 5.97 -13.86 11.30
N GLY A 141 6.31 -13.99 10.01
CA GLY A 141 7.62 -14.50 9.60
C GLY A 141 8.80 -13.59 9.98
N ALA A 142 8.55 -12.28 10.18
CA ALA A 142 9.56 -11.35 10.66
C ALA A 142 9.45 -11.04 12.17
N GLY A 143 8.36 -11.44 12.83
CA GLY A 143 8.08 -11.08 14.23
C GLY A 143 7.98 -9.56 14.44
N VAL A 144 7.28 -8.84 13.55
CA VAL A 144 7.21 -7.37 13.58
C VAL A 144 5.78 -6.84 13.74
N PRO A 145 5.60 -5.65 14.35
CA PRO A 145 4.30 -5.01 14.41
C PRO A 145 3.76 -4.60 13.04
N VAL A 146 2.43 -4.57 12.95
CA VAL A 146 1.71 -3.95 11.85
C VAL A 146 1.01 -2.69 12.33
N VAL A 147 1.37 -1.53 11.77
CA VAL A 147 0.68 -0.26 11.98
C VAL A 147 -0.39 -0.11 10.89
N PRO A 148 -1.69 -0.20 11.23
CA PRO A 148 -2.76 0.01 10.26
C PRO A 148 -2.82 1.49 9.87
N CYS A 149 -3.03 1.75 8.59
CA CYS A 149 -3.05 3.09 8.00
C CYS A 149 -4.33 3.26 7.16
N ALA A 150 -4.95 4.43 7.23
CA ALA A 150 -6.05 4.80 6.36
C ALA A 150 -5.76 6.11 5.62
N MET A 151 -5.78 6.02 4.30
CA MET A 151 -5.87 7.15 3.38
C MET A 151 -7.36 7.49 3.20
N VAL A 152 -7.74 8.74 3.45
CA VAL A 152 -9.13 9.23 3.33
C VAL A 152 -9.15 10.48 2.45
N GLY A 153 -10.08 10.52 1.50
CA GLY A 153 -10.20 11.61 0.53
C GLY A 153 -9.32 11.45 -0.71
N THR A 154 -8.45 10.42 -0.75
CA THR A 154 -7.52 10.25 -1.87
C THR A 154 -8.19 9.70 -3.13
N PHE A 155 -9.26 8.90 -2.97
CA PHE A 155 -10.07 8.39 -4.08
C PHE A 155 -10.73 9.55 -4.87
N GLU A 156 -11.28 10.52 -4.16
CA GLU A 156 -12.05 11.64 -4.70
C GLU A 156 -11.15 12.67 -5.39
N ILE A 157 -9.92 12.87 -4.89
CA ILE A 157 -8.99 13.80 -5.54
C ILE A 157 -8.37 13.21 -6.80
N GLN A 158 -8.21 11.88 -6.88
CA GLN A 158 -7.59 11.22 -8.02
C GLN A 158 -8.25 9.86 -8.31
N PRO A 159 -9.50 9.87 -8.80
CA PRO A 159 -10.22 8.65 -9.13
C PRO A 159 -9.53 7.86 -10.25
N PRO A 160 -9.84 6.56 -10.40
CA PRO A 160 -9.26 5.74 -11.46
C PRO A 160 -9.40 6.38 -12.85
N GLY A 161 -8.26 6.53 -13.54
CA GLY A 161 -8.19 7.15 -14.87
C GLY A 161 -7.77 8.63 -14.86
N GLN A 162 -7.86 9.31 -13.72
CA GLN A 162 -7.40 10.69 -13.58
C GLN A 162 -5.88 10.76 -13.38
N LYS A 163 -5.20 11.55 -14.22
CA LYS A 163 -3.73 11.70 -14.17
C LYS A 163 -3.27 12.70 -13.11
N ILE A 164 -3.90 13.88 -13.07
CA ILE A 164 -3.53 14.97 -12.16
C ILE A 164 -4.56 15.05 -11.02
N PRO A 165 -4.14 14.95 -9.75
CA PRO A 165 -5.06 15.04 -8.61
C PRO A 165 -5.66 16.45 -8.47
N ASN A 166 -6.91 16.53 -8.04
CA ASN A 166 -7.53 17.77 -7.59
C ASN A 166 -6.91 18.21 -6.26
N ILE A 167 -6.60 19.50 -6.11
CA ILE A 167 -6.03 20.04 -4.88
C ILE A 167 -7.14 20.16 -3.83
N ARG A 168 -7.22 19.18 -2.92
CA ARG A 168 -8.11 19.20 -1.76
C ARG A 168 -7.43 18.57 -0.54
N ARG A 169 -7.98 18.84 0.64
CA ARG A 169 -7.50 18.25 1.88
C ARG A 169 -7.74 16.73 1.89
N VAL A 170 -6.71 15.98 2.26
CA VAL A 170 -6.77 14.54 2.54
C VAL A 170 -6.51 14.29 4.02
N THR A 171 -6.93 13.14 4.54
CA THR A 171 -6.59 12.69 5.90
C THR A 171 -5.78 11.40 5.82
N ILE A 172 -4.74 11.31 6.64
CA ILE A 172 -3.92 10.11 6.81
C ILE A 172 -3.97 9.74 8.29
N ARG A 173 -4.48 8.55 8.59
CA ARG A 173 -4.64 8.06 9.96
C ARG A 173 -3.78 6.84 10.17
N PHE A 174 -3.06 6.79 11.28
CA PHE A 174 -2.30 5.62 11.72
C PHE A 174 -2.89 5.11 13.02
N GLY A 175 -3.28 3.84 13.05
CA GLY A 175 -3.75 3.18 14.27
C GLY A 175 -2.61 2.70 15.13
N LYS A 176 -2.94 2.15 16.30
CA LYS A 176 -1.96 1.55 17.22
C LYS A 176 -1.27 0.35 16.55
N PRO A 177 0.03 0.11 16.83
CA PRO A 177 0.70 -1.09 16.36
C PRO A 177 -0.04 -2.36 16.82
N LEU A 178 -0.30 -3.25 15.88
CA LEU A 178 -0.84 -4.59 16.12
C LEU A 178 0.33 -5.55 16.26
N GLU A 179 0.42 -6.19 17.41
CA GLU A 179 1.39 -7.23 17.73
C GLU A 179 0.73 -8.60 17.57
N PHE A 180 1.50 -9.59 17.11
CA PHE A 180 0.99 -10.93 16.81
C PHE A 180 1.77 -12.06 17.49
N SER A 181 2.54 -11.75 18.54
CA SER A 181 3.35 -12.73 19.29
C SER A 181 2.56 -13.92 19.83
N ARG A 182 1.24 -13.77 20.03
CA ARG A 182 0.31 -14.88 20.37
C ARG A 182 0.21 -15.98 19.31
N TYR A 183 0.77 -15.75 18.12
CA TYR A 183 0.77 -16.68 16.98
C TYR A 183 2.19 -17.10 16.57
N ASP A 184 3.19 -16.88 17.43
CA ASP A 184 4.58 -17.29 17.16
C ASP A 184 4.66 -18.80 16.93
N GLY A 185 5.38 -19.22 15.88
CA GLY A 185 5.48 -20.61 15.44
C GLY A 185 4.28 -21.12 14.63
N MET A 186 3.27 -20.28 14.37
CA MET A 186 2.06 -20.62 13.61
C MET A 186 2.04 -19.95 12.22
N GLU A 187 3.17 -19.45 11.71
CA GLU A 187 3.26 -18.72 10.44
C GLU A 187 2.88 -19.54 9.21
N GLY A 188 2.92 -20.88 9.31
CA GLY A 188 2.48 -21.81 8.27
C GLY A 188 0.98 -22.10 8.28
N GLU A 189 0.27 -21.71 9.34
CA GLU A 189 -1.14 -22.07 9.52
C GLU A 189 -2.07 -21.12 8.76
N ARG A 190 -2.79 -21.66 7.77
CA ARG A 190 -3.70 -20.87 6.92
C ARG A 190 -4.78 -20.13 7.70
N ALA A 191 -5.31 -20.75 8.75
CA ALA A 191 -6.35 -20.15 9.60
C ALA A 191 -5.80 -18.94 10.37
N VAL A 192 -4.60 -19.07 10.94
CA VAL A 192 -3.89 -17.98 11.63
C VAL A 192 -3.58 -16.83 10.67
N LEU A 193 -3.02 -17.13 9.50
CA LEU A 193 -2.72 -16.11 8.50
C LEU A 193 -3.98 -15.33 8.06
N ARG A 194 -5.11 -16.02 7.92
CA ARG A 194 -6.40 -15.40 7.62
C ARG A 194 -6.86 -14.50 8.75
N ALA A 195 -6.87 -15.01 9.99
CA ALA A 195 -7.30 -14.28 11.18
C ALA A 195 -6.48 -13.00 11.40
N VAL A 196 -5.15 -13.11 11.33
CA VAL A 196 -4.22 -11.95 11.44
C VAL A 196 -4.50 -10.93 10.33
N THR A 197 -4.71 -11.39 9.10
CA THR A 197 -5.02 -10.47 8.00
C THR A 197 -6.36 -9.77 8.21
N ASP A 198 -7.38 -10.49 8.69
CA ASP A 198 -8.69 -9.92 8.94
C ASP A 198 -8.64 -8.89 10.07
N GLU A 199 -7.89 -9.15 11.14
CA GLU A 199 -7.64 -8.18 12.21
C GLU A 199 -6.99 -6.89 11.69
N ILE A 200 -5.97 -7.00 10.84
CA ILE A 200 -5.33 -5.85 10.18
C ILE A 200 -6.36 -5.10 9.32
N MET A 201 -7.18 -5.81 8.54
CA MET A 201 -8.19 -5.20 7.68
C MET A 201 -9.30 -4.51 8.46
N TYR A 202 -9.73 -5.08 9.59
CA TYR A 202 -10.72 -4.45 10.48
C TYR A 202 -10.16 -3.20 11.16
N ALA A 203 -8.88 -3.20 11.53
CA ALA A 203 -8.23 -2.00 12.05
C ALA A 203 -8.16 -0.89 10.97
N ILE A 204 -7.82 -1.24 9.72
CA ILE A 204 -7.86 -0.31 8.59
C ILE A 204 -9.30 0.20 8.36
N LEU A 205 -10.30 -0.68 8.41
CA LEU A 205 -11.72 -0.35 8.25
C LEU A 205 -12.17 0.67 9.31
N GLY A 206 -11.83 0.44 10.58
CA GLY A 206 -12.16 1.36 11.67
C GLY A 206 -11.54 2.75 11.50
N LEU A 207 -10.33 2.81 10.92
CA LEU A 207 -9.67 4.08 10.61
C LEU A 207 -10.25 4.77 9.38
N SER A 208 -10.63 4.01 8.34
CA SER A 208 -11.04 4.56 7.05
C SER A 208 -12.52 4.94 6.99
N GLY A 209 -13.39 4.20 7.69
CA GLY A 209 -14.84 4.35 7.59
C GLY A 209 -15.41 3.93 6.23
N GLN A 210 -14.63 3.18 5.43
CA GLN A 210 -15.08 2.67 4.13
C GLN A 210 -16.15 1.58 4.30
N GLU A 211 -16.92 1.32 3.25
CA GLU A 211 -17.70 0.08 3.15
C GLU A 211 -16.76 -1.12 2.93
N TYR A 212 -16.93 -2.18 3.73
CA TYR A 212 -16.15 -3.41 3.58
C TYR A 212 -16.83 -4.41 2.66
N VAL A 213 -16.06 -5.01 1.76
CA VAL A 213 -16.51 -6.05 0.83
C VAL A 213 -15.67 -7.31 1.04
N ASP A 214 -16.29 -8.40 1.50
CA ASP A 214 -15.63 -9.70 1.71
C ASP A 214 -15.40 -10.48 0.39
N ARG A 215 -14.81 -9.80 -0.60
CA ARG A 215 -14.38 -10.36 -1.89
C ARG A 215 -13.05 -9.74 -2.28
N TYR A 216 -12.29 -10.41 -3.13
CA TYR A 216 -11.05 -9.82 -3.63
C TYR A 216 -11.35 -8.76 -4.70
N ALA A 217 -10.74 -7.58 -4.57
CA ALA A 217 -10.96 -6.45 -5.48
C ALA A 217 -10.73 -6.81 -6.96
N ALA A 218 -9.78 -7.70 -7.25
CA ALA A 218 -9.47 -8.14 -8.60
C ALA A 218 -10.61 -8.97 -9.24
N GLU A 219 -11.32 -9.77 -8.45
CA GLU A 219 -12.45 -10.60 -8.90
C GLU A 219 -13.65 -9.71 -9.23
N VAL A 220 -14.02 -8.83 -8.30
CA VAL A 220 -15.14 -7.89 -8.48
C VAL A 220 -14.91 -7.00 -9.70
N LYS A 221 -13.70 -6.46 -9.84
CA LYS A 221 -13.33 -5.63 -10.99
C LYS A 221 -13.44 -6.39 -12.31
N ALA A 222 -13.02 -7.66 -12.35
CA ALA A 222 -13.09 -8.48 -13.57
C ALA A 222 -14.55 -8.75 -13.98
N GLU A 223 -15.43 -9.03 -13.01
CA GLU A 223 -16.86 -9.24 -13.23
C GLU A 223 -17.55 -7.98 -13.77
N GLU A 224 -17.27 -6.81 -13.19
CA GLU A 224 -17.80 -5.53 -13.65
C GLU A 224 -17.35 -5.19 -15.08
N GLU A 225 -16.07 -5.43 -15.39
CA GLU A 225 -15.54 -5.25 -16.75
C GLU A 225 -16.21 -6.19 -17.75
N GLU A 226 -16.47 -7.44 -17.38
CA GLU A 226 -17.17 -8.40 -18.21
C GLU A 226 -18.64 -8.01 -18.43
N ALA A 227 -19.34 -7.62 -17.37
CA ALA A 227 -20.72 -7.13 -17.44
C ALA A 227 -20.84 -5.91 -18.37
N ARG A 228 -19.92 -4.95 -18.26
CA ARG A 228 -19.88 -3.77 -19.12
C ARG A 228 -19.61 -4.12 -20.59
N LYS A 229 -18.75 -5.11 -20.86
CA LYS A 229 -18.50 -5.63 -22.22
C LYS A 229 -19.75 -6.30 -22.79
N LYS A 230 -20.45 -7.12 -22.00
CA LYS A 230 -21.71 -7.78 -22.40
C LYS A 230 -22.82 -6.77 -22.70
N ALA A 231 -22.99 -5.76 -21.85
CA ALA A 231 -23.96 -4.68 -22.09
C ALA A 231 -23.69 -3.95 -23.41
N ARG A 232 -22.43 -3.57 -23.68
CA ARG A 232 -22.03 -2.91 -24.94
C ARG A 232 -22.26 -3.78 -26.19
N ARG A 233 -22.21 -5.10 -26.06
CA ARG A 233 -22.50 -6.04 -27.16
C ARG A 233 -23.99 -6.22 -27.42
N ARG A 234 -24.85 -6.01 -26.42
CA ARG A 234 -26.31 -6.08 -26.56
C ARG A 234 -26.93 -4.81 -27.14
N THR A 235 -26.24 -3.68 -27.04
CA THR A 235 -26.67 -2.37 -27.58
C THR A 235 -26.11 -2.10 -28.99
N ARG A 236 -25.39 -3.05 -29.59
CA ARG A 236 -24.89 -3.03 -30.97
C ARG A 236 -25.62 -4.08 -31.77
#